data_AF-A0A9D4YXF2-F1
#
_entry.id   AF-A0A9D4YXF2-F1
#
_cell.length_a   1.000
_cell.length_b   1.000
_cell.length_c   1.000
_cell.angle_alpha   90.00
_cell.angle_beta   90.00
_cell.angle_gamma   90.00
#
_symmetry.space_group_name_H-M   'P 1'
#
loop_
_entity.id
_entity.type
_entity.pdbx_description
1 polymer ?
#
loop_
_entity_poly.entity_id
_entity_poly.type
_entity_poly.pdbx_seq_one_letter_code
_entity_poly.pdbx_strand_id
1 'polypeptide(L)'
;MAPQHSFCLRWGLALALLALTALPHRAGAVKGISDWSSGLITHYGGAQDGMDPSSPSFGTLKGACGYGTIPKEQYPYFSTAALSPSNKFYLADPMGGCGQCFQIQCADTRGGVCETDRAGKPLSVMVMISDKCPECEADHVDVQSLTFAKLADPAIGRIDVQYRRVECTPPQDMQVSVMDFKGQGGWIRLSIDNTGGYAGITSVAVQGSDGGAWQPLTNSWGATWELPSAPAPPLSFKIVGDDGEELTAVDVVKQPGGISGGVDGPRATFSANVQFSITDPAYGAVTAFDGPSDPMLITSDTPGANDNSVAPATPSGGSSPPPSPSPGSESSSPPSPAGGSSSGGCPDQPTPDGHSCQQQKDWGKCEQDFIKVNGYCQVTCGVCDNGGGSSNGSSKGSGAGSSGGKVQAYSGPSGGRKLLRRRL
;
A
#
# COMPACT_ATOMS: atom_id res chain seq x y z
N MET A 1 -12.54 -54.50 -64.31
CA MET A 1 -11.16 -54.19 -63.88
C MET A 1 -11.25 -53.48 -62.54
N ALA A 2 -10.59 -54.00 -61.51
CA ALA A 2 -10.44 -53.39 -60.18
C ALA A 2 -9.56 -52.11 -60.26
N PRO A 3 -9.21 -51.37 -59.17
CA PRO A 3 -9.57 -51.50 -57.75
C PRO A 3 -9.86 -50.16 -57.00
N GLN A 4 -10.33 -50.31 -55.74
CA GLN A 4 -9.98 -49.61 -54.48
C GLN A 4 -9.66 -48.09 -54.47
N HIS A 5 -10.22 -47.36 -53.50
CA HIS A 5 -9.47 -46.78 -52.36
C HIS A 5 -10.41 -46.10 -51.36
N SER A 6 -10.40 -46.63 -50.13
CA SER A 6 -10.93 -45.99 -48.92
C SER A 6 -10.15 -44.72 -48.60
N PHE A 7 -10.85 -43.63 -48.27
CA PHE A 7 -10.27 -42.50 -47.54
C PHE A 7 -11.22 -42.06 -46.42
N CYS A 8 -10.96 -42.58 -45.23
CA CYS A 8 -11.41 -42.00 -43.97
C CYS A 8 -10.66 -40.67 -43.75
N LEU A 9 -11.32 -39.53 -43.92
CA LEU A 9 -10.78 -38.25 -43.47
C LEU A 9 -11.33 -37.96 -42.06
N ARG A 10 -10.49 -38.26 -41.06
CA ARG A 10 -10.69 -37.86 -39.66
C ARG A 10 -10.66 -36.34 -39.55
N TRP A 11 -11.78 -35.72 -39.17
CA TRP A 11 -11.81 -34.35 -38.69
C TRP A 11 -11.31 -34.33 -37.24
N GLY A 12 -10.00 -34.20 -37.07
CA GLY A 12 -9.40 -33.88 -35.77
C GLY A 12 -9.57 -32.40 -35.49
N LEU A 13 -10.57 -32.03 -34.70
CA LEU A 13 -10.68 -30.71 -34.08
C LEU A 13 -9.56 -30.59 -33.03
N ALA A 14 -8.47 -29.93 -33.40
CA ALA A 14 -7.46 -29.48 -32.44
C ALA A 14 -8.06 -28.35 -31.61
N LEU A 15 -8.53 -28.65 -30.40
CA LEU A 15 -8.76 -27.64 -29.37
C LEU A 15 -7.41 -27.06 -28.99
N ALA A 16 -7.10 -25.88 -29.52
CA ALA A 16 -6.04 -25.04 -29.00
C ALA A 16 -6.47 -24.55 -27.60
N LEU A 17 -6.04 -25.27 -26.56
CA LEU A 17 -6.03 -24.76 -25.19
C LEU A 17 -5.14 -23.52 -25.17
N LEU A 18 -5.76 -22.35 -25.19
CA LEU A 18 -5.15 -21.10 -24.74
C LEU A 18 -4.82 -21.30 -23.26
N ALA A 19 -3.61 -21.78 -22.99
CA ALA A 19 -2.99 -21.62 -21.69
C ALA A 19 -2.89 -20.12 -21.45
N LEU A 20 -3.82 -19.57 -20.65
CA LEU A 20 -3.54 -18.34 -19.91
C LEU A 20 -2.34 -18.68 -19.04
N THR A 21 -1.15 -18.37 -19.55
CA THR A 21 0.02 -18.23 -18.71
C THR A 21 -0.37 -17.16 -17.69
N ALA A 22 -0.51 -17.56 -16.43
CA ALA A 22 -0.52 -16.63 -15.34
C ALA A 22 0.81 -15.88 -15.43
N LEU A 23 0.78 -14.69 -16.03
CA LEU A 23 1.90 -13.78 -15.98
C LEU A 23 2.26 -13.63 -14.50
N PRO A 24 3.54 -13.77 -14.13
CA PRO A 24 3.95 -13.47 -12.77
C PRO A 24 3.41 -12.08 -12.46
N HIS A 25 2.65 -11.97 -11.36
CA HIS A 25 2.14 -10.69 -10.89
C HIS A 25 3.36 -9.78 -10.78
N ARG A 26 3.38 -8.72 -11.60
CA ARG A 26 4.50 -7.80 -11.57
C ARG A 26 4.46 -7.14 -10.20
N ALA A 27 5.51 -7.35 -9.40
CA ALA A 27 5.76 -6.52 -8.24
C ALA A 27 5.68 -5.06 -8.68
N GLY A 28 5.01 -4.22 -7.88
CA GLY A 28 4.99 -2.78 -8.13
C GLY A 28 6.42 -2.29 -8.31
N ALA A 29 6.68 -1.56 -9.39
CA ALA A 29 7.98 -0.95 -9.57
C ALA A 29 8.18 0.13 -8.49
N VAL A 30 9.42 0.60 -8.30
CA VAL A 30 9.76 1.73 -7.46
C VAL A 30 10.42 2.79 -8.35
N LYS A 31 9.74 3.91 -8.57
CA LYS A 31 10.23 5.00 -9.41
C LYS A 31 10.78 6.13 -8.55
N GLY A 32 12.08 6.34 -8.64
CA GLY A 32 12.77 7.48 -8.04
C GLY A 32 12.29 8.80 -8.62
N ILE A 33 11.89 9.72 -7.75
CA ILE A 33 11.57 11.12 -8.05
C ILE A 33 12.78 12.01 -7.77
N SER A 34 13.58 11.63 -6.77
CA SER A 34 14.82 12.32 -6.42
C SER A 34 16.02 11.38 -6.46
N ASP A 35 17.22 11.97 -6.47
CA ASP A 35 18.45 11.27 -6.13
C ASP A 35 18.41 10.78 -4.67
N TRP A 36 19.26 9.78 -4.40
CA TRP A 36 19.50 9.28 -3.05
C TRP A 36 20.14 10.35 -2.16
N SER A 37 19.70 10.39 -0.91
CA SER A 37 20.27 11.20 0.15
C SER A 37 20.70 10.29 1.30
N SER A 38 21.91 10.47 1.81
CA SER A 38 22.30 9.83 3.07
C SER A 38 21.50 10.43 4.23
N GLY A 39 21.28 9.61 5.25
CA GLY A 39 20.67 10.04 6.49
C GLY A 39 20.64 8.92 7.50
N LEU A 40 19.76 9.08 8.49
CA LEU A 40 19.53 8.08 9.52
C LEU A 40 18.04 7.93 9.79
N ILE A 41 17.67 6.78 10.35
CA ILE A 41 16.33 6.60 10.91
C ILE A 41 16.38 6.21 12.38
N THR A 42 15.39 6.70 13.12
CA THR A 42 14.92 6.13 14.39
C THR A 42 13.50 5.64 14.21
N HIS A 43 12.84 5.23 15.29
CA HIS A 43 11.45 4.87 15.22
C HIS A 43 10.61 5.31 16.40
N TYR A 44 9.32 5.53 16.12
CA TYR A 44 8.27 5.84 17.09
C TYR A 44 7.22 4.73 17.18
N GLY A 45 6.44 4.79 18.27
CA GLY A 45 5.28 3.94 18.50
C GLY A 45 5.65 2.51 18.89
N GLY A 46 6.91 2.27 19.27
CA GLY A 46 7.40 0.97 19.69
C GLY A 46 7.53 0.82 21.21
N ALA A 47 8.13 -0.29 21.63
CA ALA A 47 8.35 -0.60 23.04
C ALA A 47 9.25 0.42 23.75
N GLN A 48 10.16 1.08 23.02
CA GLN A 48 11.00 2.17 23.52
C GLN A 48 10.19 3.37 24.02
N ASP A 49 8.99 3.57 23.47
CA ASP A 49 8.05 4.62 23.87
C ASP A 49 7.01 4.13 24.89
N GLY A 50 7.11 2.86 25.33
CA GLY A 50 6.10 2.20 26.16
C GLY A 50 4.79 1.93 25.41
N MET A 51 4.84 1.78 24.08
CA MET A 51 3.68 1.57 23.22
C MET A 51 3.65 0.18 22.57
N ASP A 52 2.46 -0.25 22.18
CA ASP A 52 2.29 -1.42 21.31
C ASP A 52 2.48 -0.99 19.85
N PRO A 53 3.51 -1.49 19.14
CA PRO A 53 3.77 -1.13 17.74
C PRO A 53 2.67 -1.56 16.76
N SER A 54 1.74 -2.43 17.18
CA SER A 54 0.56 -2.80 16.40
C SER A 54 -0.65 -1.90 16.65
N SER A 55 -0.58 -0.98 17.60
CA SER A 55 -1.64 -0.03 17.91
C SER A 55 -1.33 1.36 17.33
N PRO A 56 -2.32 2.12 16.82
CA PRO A 56 -2.09 3.47 16.32
C PRO A 56 -1.51 4.39 17.40
N SER A 57 -0.46 5.12 17.07
CA SER A 57 0.25 6.05 17.96
C SER A 57 0.92 7.16 17.15
N PHE A 58 1.15 8.33 17.76
CA PHE A 58 1.83 9.47 17.13
C PHE A 58 1.38 9.72 15.68
N GLY A 59 2.28 9.57 14.70
CA GLY A 59 2.02 9.77 13.28
C GLY A 59 0.96 8.86 12.65
N THR A 60 0.57 7.75 13.29
CA THR A 60 -0.56 6.90 12.85
C THR A 60 -1.86 7.16 13.60
N LEU A 61 -1.86 7.98 14.66
CA LEU A 61 -3.06 8.34 15.43
C LEU A 61 -3.45 9.82 15.23
N LYS A 62 -2.50 10.74 15.43
CA LYS A 62 -2.69 12.21 15.35
C LYS A 62 -1.49 12.91 14.73
N GLY A 63 -1.03 12.41 13.59
CA GLY A 63 0.10 13.03 12.88
C GLY A 63 -0.20 14.45 12.42
N ALA A 64 0.84 15.27 12.33
CA ALA A 64 0.78 16.67 11.89
C ALA A 64 0.18 16.85 10.50
N CYS A 65 0.16 15.80 9.67
CA CYS A 65 -0.49 15.84 8.36
C CYS A 65 -2.02 15.85 8.43
N GLY A 66 -2.62 15.52 9.58
CA GLY A 66 -4.06 15.61 9.76
C GLY A 66 -4.84 14.49 9.07
N TYR A 67 -4.22 13.36 8.75
CA TYR A 67 -4.93 12.17 8.22
C TYR A 67 -5.83 11.47 9.25
N GLY A 68 -5.69 11.81 10.53
CA GLY A 68 -6.41 11.15 11.63
C GLY A 68 -5.83 9.78 11.91
N THR A 69 -6.63 8.87 12.47
CA THR A 69 -6.21 7.50 12.72
C THR A 69 -6.01 6.75 11.40
N ILE A 70 -4.77 6.38 11.12
CA ILE A 70 -4.39 5.46 10.05
C ILE A 70 -4.42 4.06 10.66
N PRO A 71 -5.28 3.13 10.20
CA PRO A 71 -5.29 1.76 10.68
C PRO A 71 -4.22 0.91 9.99
N LYS A 72 -3.75 -0.15 10.65
CA LYS A 72 -2.66 -1.02 10.15
C LYS A 72 -3.06 -1.80 8.91
N GLU A 73 -4.35 -2.08 8.77
CA GLU A 73 -4.92 -2.90 7.70
C GLU A 73 -5.24 -2.10 6.43
N GLN A 74 -5.07 -0.77 6.46
CA GLN A 74 -5.31 0.10 5.31
C GLN A 74 -4.03 0.83 4.94
N TYR A 75 -3.92 1.21 3.67
CA TYR A 75 -2.81 2.00 3.19
C TYR A 75 -2.56 3.23 4.08
N PRO A 76 -1.30 3.53 4.46
CA PRO A 76 -0.03 2.90 4.03
C PRO A 76 0.44 1.71 4.89
N TYR A 77 -0.47 1.00 5.59
CA TYR A 77 -0.18 -0.21 6.37
C TYR A 77 0.83 0.01 7.50
N PHE A 78 0.68 1.12 8.23
CA PHE A 78 1.65 1.63 9.20
C PHE A 78 3.05 1.95 8.64
N SER A 79 3.25 1.84 7.32
CA SER A 79 4.47 2.25 6.64
C SER A 79 4.50 3.77 6.51
N THR A 80 4.74 4.41 7.64
CA THR A 80 4.64 5.85 7.86
C THR A 80 5.93 6.40 8.44
N ALA A 81 6.18 7.67 8.17
CA ALA A 81 7.34 8.37 8.68
C ALA A 81 7.04 9.85 8.96
N ALA A 82 7.96 10.45 9.70
CA ALA A 82 7.98 11.86 10.04
C ALA A 82 9.28 12.50 9.54
N LEU A 83 9.17 13.64 8.86
CA LEU A 83 10.32 14.44 8.43
C LEU A 83 10.65 15.52 9.47
N SER A 84 11.94 15.83 9.63
CA SER A 84 12.35 17.05 10.31
C SER A 84 11.83 18.30 9.58
N PRO A 85 11.34 19.33 10.28
CA PRO A 85 11.03 20.63 9.66
C PRO A 85 12.23 21.31 8.96
N SER A 86 13.46 20.87 9.27
CA SER A 86 14.69 21.33 8.61
C SER A 86 15.12 20.46 7.43
N ASN A 87 14.42 19.35 7.17
CA ASN A 87 14.70 18.48 6.04
C ASN A 87 14.40 19.18 4.71
N LYS A 88 15.26 18.98 3.70
CA LYS A 88 15.12 19.63 2.39
C LYS A 88 13.79 19.31 1.68
N PHE A 89 13.24 18.11 1.86
CA PHE A 89 11.97 17.72 1.25
C PHE A 89 10.79 18.36 1.99
N TYR A 90 10.90 18.52 3.32
CA TYR A 90 9.93 19.29 4.10
C TYR A 90 9.88 20.75 3.65
N LEU A 91 11.05 21.38 3.46
CA LEU A 91 11.16 22.79 3.06
C LEU A 91 10.74 23.06 1.61
N ALA A 92 10.85 22.05 0.75
CA ALA A 92 10.49 22.17 -0.67
C ALA A 92 8.99 22.02 -0.93
N ASP A 93 8.20 21.60 0.06
CA ASP A 93 6.77 21.34 -0.07
C ASP A 93 5.97 22.25 0.86
N PRO A 94 4.99 23.03 0.35
CA PRO A 94 4.12 23.85 1.20
C PRO A 94 3.38 23.06 2.29
N MET A 95 3.19 21.75 2.13
CA MET A 95 2.55 20.88 3.12
C MET A 95 3.52 20.18 4.08
N GLY A 96 4.83 20.47 3.99
CA GLY A 96 5.83 19.80 4.83
C GLY A 96 6.01 18.31 4.51
N GLY A 97 5.76 17.90 3.26
CA GLY A 97 5.95 16.53 2.79
C GLY A 97 4.73 15.62 2.97
N CYS A 98 3.62 16.10 3.55
CA CYS A 98 2.44 15.27 3.81
C CYS A 98 1.93 14.54 2.57
N GLY A 99 1.83 13.22 2.66
CA GLY A 99 1.37 12.36 1.55
C GLY A 99 2.46 11.99 0.55
N GLN A 100 3.64 12.63 0.61
CA GLN A 100 4.80 12.20 -0.18
C GLN A 100 5.31 10.85 0.31
N CYS A 101 5.91 10.11 -0.62
CA CYS A 101 6.43 8.78 -0.35
C CYS A 101 7.94 8.71 -0.56
N PHE A 102 8.61 7.91 0.27
CA PHE A 102 10.05 7.73 0.26
C PHE A 102 10.41 6.25 0.23
N GLN A 103 11.39 5.89 -0.59
CA GLN A 103 12.12 4.64 -0.44
C GLN A 103 13.26 4.88 0.54
N ILE A 104 13.34 4.07 1.60
CA ILE A 104 14.41 4.09 2.59
C ILE A 104 15.12 2.74 2.53
N GLN A 105 16.41 2.73 2.25
CA GLN A 105 17.25 1.52 2.23
C GLN A 105 18.25 1.57 3.38
N CYS A 106 18.41 0.44 4.09
CA CYS A 106 19.46 0.33 5.10
C CYS A 106 20.85 0.46 4.44
N ALA A 107 21.68 1.35 4.98
CA ALA A 107 23.04 1.62 4.50
C ALA A 107 24.08 1.52 5.63
N ASP A 108 23.68 0.92 6.75
CA ASP A 108 24.51 0.80 7.94
C ASP A 108 25.69 -0.15 7.71
N THR A 109 26.89 0.32 8.04
CA THR A 109 28.13 -0.42 7.81
C THR A 109 28.48 -1.39 8.94
N ARG A 110 27.75 -1.32 10.07
CA ARG A 110 27.91 -2.26 11.18
C ARG A 110 27.37 -3.63 10.77
N GLY A 111 28.22 -4.65 10.85
CA GLY A 111 27.88 -6.01 10.43
C GLY A 111 26.66 -6.57 11.18
N GLY A 112 25.69 -7.10 10.43
CA GLY A 112 24.48 -7.71 10.98
C GLY A 112 23.38 -6.72 11.39
N VAL A 113 23.54 -5.42 11.11
CA VAL A 113 22.50 -4.42 11.38
C VAL A 113 21.44 -4.39 10.29
N CYS A 114 21.85 -4.32 9.02
CA CYS A 114 20.91 -4.31 7.91
C CYS A 114 20.34 -5.70 7.67
N GLU A 115 19.01 -5.78 7.72
CA GLU A 115 18.29 -6.92 7.17
C GLU A 115 18.50 -6.99 5.66
N THR A 116 18.60 -8.22 5.15
CA THR A 116 18.89 -8.48 3.74
C THR A 116 17.85 -9.38 3.10
N ASP A 117 17.62 -9.20 1.81
CA ASP A 117 16.83 -10.13 1.02
C ASP A 117 17.54 -11.48 0.79
N ARG A 118 16.88 -12.37 0.03
CA ARG A 118 17.41 -13.71 -0.30
C ARG A 118 18.71 -13.67 -1.11
N ALA A 119 19.02 -12.55 -1.77
CA ALA A 119 20.26 -12.35 -2.52
C ALA A 119 21.37 -11.68 -1.67
N GLY A 120 21.13 -11.46 -0.38
CA GLY A 120 22.06 -10.80 0.53
C GLY A 120 22.18 -9.30 0.27
N LYS A 121 21.19 -8.67 -0.35
CA LYS A 121 21.15 -7.21 -0.58
C LYS A 121 20.34 -6.52 0.53
N PRO A 122 20.74 -5.31 0.98
CA PRO A 122 19.99 -4.58 1.99
C PRO A 122 18.55 -4.33 1.58
N LEU A 123 17.61 -4.61 2.49
CA LEU A 123 16.19 -4.33 2.30
C LEU A 123 15.94 -2.82 2.21
N SER A 124 14.88 -2.46 1.48
CA SER A 124 14.30 -1.13 1.52
C SER A 124 12.83 -1.20 1.96
N VAL A 125 12.30 -0.08 2.44
CA VAL A 125 10.88 0.11 2.71
C VAL A 125 10.38 1.33 1.96
N MET A 126 9.11 1.30 1.57
CA MET A 126 8.39 2.50 1.15
C MET A 126 7.64 3.07 2.35
N VAL A 127 7.73 4.37 2.59
CA VAL A 127 6.97 5.06 3.65
C VAL A 127 6.21 6.24 3.08
N MET A 128 5.06 6.55 3.68
CA MET A 128 4.33 7.80 3.44
C MET A 128 4.57 8.75 4.62
N ILE A 129 4.82 10.03 4.34
CA ILE A 129 4.94 11.03 5.40
C ILE A 129 3.55 11.34 5.97
N SER A 130 3.37 11.07 7.26
CA SER A 130 2.12 11.34 7.99
C SER A 130 2.30 12.30 9.17
N ASP A 131 3.54 12.63 9.52
CA ASP A 131 3.85 13.50 10.65
C ASP A 131 5.13 14.33 10.40
N LYS A 132 5.49 15.14 11.38
CA LYS A 132 6.77 15.85 11.46
C LYS A 132 7.51 15.46 12.73
N CYS A 133 8.83 15.50 12.70
CA CYS A 133 9.69 15.26 13.85
C CYS A 133 10.48 16.54 14.19
N PRO A 134 9.95 17.45 15.03
CA PRO A 134 10.60 18.72 15.34
C PRO A 134 11.97 18.60 16.02
N GLU A 135 12.20 17.51 16.74
CA GLU A 135 13.43 17.17 17.44
C GLU A 135 14.47 16.49 16.55
N CYS A 136 14.09 16.06 15.35
CA CYS A 136 14.97 15.41 14.39
C CYS A 136 15.85 16.46 13.67
N GLU A 137 17.10 16.08 13.41
CA GLU A 137 18.01 16.83 12.53
C GLU A 137 17.59 16.73 11.05
N ALA A 138 18.19 17.55 10.19
CA ALA A 138 17.76 17.70 8.79
C ALA A 138 17.80 16.40 7.96
N ASP A 139 18.69 15.47 8.27
CA ASP A 139 18.87 14.19 7.58
C ASP A 139 18.27 12.98 8.35
N HIS A 140 17.49 13.27 9.40
CA HIS A 140 16.85 12.27 10.25
C HIS A 140 15.38 12.10 9.86
N VAL A 141 15.00 10.88 9.52
CA VAL A 141 13.61 10.45 9.29
C VAL A 141 13.18 9.52 10.42
N ASP A 142 12.09 9.85 11.11
CA ASP A 142 11.57 9.01 12.19
C ASP A 142 10.44 8.12 11.66
N VAL A 143 10.64 6.81 11.62
CA VAL A 143 9.68 5.87 10.99
C VAL A 143 8.84 5.16 12.03
N GLN A 144 7.69 4.61 11.65
CA GLN A 144 6.92 3.76 12.56
C GLN A 144 7.70 2.48 12.92
N SER A 145 7.60 2.00 14.16
CA SER A 145 8.41 0.88 14.69
C SER A 145 8.32 -0.44 13.90
N LEU A 146 7.16 -0.86 13.40
CA LEU A 146 7.04 -2.04 12.53
C LEU A 146 7.71 -1.82 11.17
N THR A 147 7.81 -0.57 10.71
CA THR A 147 8.55 -0.23 9.50
C THR A 147 10.05 -0.33 9.74
N PHE A 148 10.54 0.17 10.87
CA PHE A 148 11.95 0.01 11.27
C PHE A 148 12.33 -1.46 11.37
N ALA A 149 11.46 -2.29 11.98
CA ALA A 149 11.67 -3.72 12.15
C ALA A 149 11.84 -4.50 10.83
N LYS A 150 11.47 -3.92 9.68
CA LYS A 150 11.74 -4.50 8.35
C LYS A 150 13.18 -4.29 7.89
N LEU A 151 13.88 -3.30 8.44
CA LEU A 151 15.22 -2.90 8.03
C LEU A 151 16.30 -3.33 9.02
N ALA A 152 15.99 -3.39 10.32
CA ALA A 152 16.91 -3.76 11.39
C ALA A 152 16.17 -4.15 12.67
N ASP A 153 16.86 -4.79 13.61
CA ASP A 153 16.36 -5.04 14.97
C ASP A 153 15.99 -3.71 15.67
N PRO A 154 14.71 -3.51 16.07
CA PRO A 154 14.27 -2.30 16.78
C PRO A 154 15.08 -1.96 18.04
N ALA A 155 15.72 -2.94 18.69
CA ALA A 155 16.58 -2.74 19.86
C ALA A 155 17.85 -1.92 19.55
N ILE A 156 18.26 -1.85 18.28
CA ILE A 156 19.37 -1.01 17.83
C ILE A 156 18.99 0.48 17.93
N GLY A 157 17.70 0.81 17.78
CA GLY A 157 17.12 2.15 17.95
C GLY A 157 17.46 3.17 16.84
N ARG A 158 18.64 3.06 16.22
CA ARG A 158 19.10 3.97 15.16
C ARG A 158 20.00 3.27 14.16
N ILE A 159 19.74 3.48 12.87
CA ILE A 159 20.56 2.96 11.76
C ILE A 159 20.82 4.03 10.71
N ASP A 160 21.97 3.92 10.05
CA ASP A 160 22.28 4.75 8.88
C ASP A 160 21.54 4.20 7.65
N VAL A 161 21.01 5.11 6.84
CA VAL A 161 20.22 4.79 5.65
C VAL A 161 20.60 5.67 4.47
N GLN A 162 20.13 5.27 3.30
CA GLN A 162 19.89 6.20 2.21
C GLN A 162 18.39 6.27 1.93
N TYR A 163 17.89 7.44 1.57
CA TYR A 163 16.50 7.66 1.25
C TYR A 163 16.31 8.57 0.05
N ARG A 164 15.24 8.35 -0.71
CA ARG A 164 14.86 9.18 -1.86
C ARG A 164 13.34 9.26 -1.97
N ARG A 165 12.85 10.36 -2.52
CA ARG A 165 11.42 10.50 -2.85
C ARG A 165 11.09 9.54 -3.99
N VAL A 166 9.94 8.86 -3.89
CA VAL A 166 9.45 7.91 -4.89
C VAL A 166 7.96 8.12 -5.15
N GLU A 167 7.49 7.65 -6.30
CA GLU A 167 6.05 7.55 -6.55
C GLU A 167 5.44 6.46 -5.67
N CYS A 168 4.28 6.74 -5.05
CA CYS A 168 3.47 5.71 -4.38
C CYS A 168 2.13 5.49 -5.08
N THR A 169 1.52 4.33 -4.86
CA THR A 169 0.26 3.95 -5.52
C THR A 169 -0.74 3.51 -4.46
N PRO A 170 -1.48 4.47 -3.88
CA PRO A 170 -2.59 4.14 -2.99
C PRO A 170 -3.55 3.19 -3.72
N PRO A 171 -4.10 2.18 -3.02
CA PRO A 171 -4.97 1.16 -3.62
C PRO A 171 -6.35 1.71 -4.01
N GLN A 172 -6.66 2.94 -3.61
CA GLN A 172 -7.89 3.64 -3.90
C GLN A 172 -7.54 4.97 -4.57
N ASP A 173 -8.49 5.51 -5.34
CA ASP A 173 -8.39 6.86 -5.89
C ASP A 173 -8.19 7.89 -4.77
N MET A 174 -7.72 9.08 -5.17
CA MET A 174 -7.65 10.22 -4.26
C MET A 174 -9.01 10.45 -3.60
N GLN A 175 -9.00 10.78 -2.31
CA GLN A 175 -10.21 10.99 -1.53
C GLN A 175 -10.27 12.43 -1.02
N VAL A 176 -11.47 12.99 -1.02
CA VAL A 176 -11.79 14.25 -0.35
C VAL A 176 -12.52 13.90 0.94
N SER A 177 -11.83 14.03 2.07
CA SER A 177 -12.41 13.77 3.39
C SER A 177 -12.90 15.06 4.02
N VAL A 178 -14.22 15.25 4.05
CA VAL A 178 -14.83 16.41 4.70
C VAL A 178 -14.83 16.20 6.21
N MET A 179 -14.12 17.09 6.90
CA MET A 179 -13.98 17.08 8.35
C MET A 179 -15.11 17.89 9.00
N ASP A 180 -15.45 19.05 8.43
CA ASP A 180 -16.65 19.80 8.77
C ASP A 180 -17.14 20.58 7.55
N PHE A 181 -18.45 20.71 7.40
CA PHE A 181 -19.07 21.53 6.36
C PHE A 181 -20.43 22.03 6.84
N LYS A 182 -20.54 23.35 7.04
CA LYS A 182 -21.76 24.01 7.54
C LYS A 182 -22.80 24.34 6.46
N GLY A 183 -22.55 23.97 5.21
CA GLY A 183 -23.40 24.34 4.08
C GLY A 183 -23.07 25.71 3.51
N GLN A 184 -23.91 26.16 2.57
CA GLN A 184 -23.71 27.42 1.84
C GLN A 184 -23.52 28.61 2.81
N GLY A 185 -22.51 29.42 2.54
CA GLY A 185 -22.18 30.61 3.33
C GLY A 185 -21.45 30.32 4.64
N GLY A 186 -21.44 29.07 5.11
CA GLY A 186 -20.68 28.62 6.27
C GLY A 186 -19.32 28.05 5.90
N TRP A 187 -18.52 27.69 6.89
CA TRP A 187 -17.17 27.18 6.65
C TRP A 187 -17.16 25.72 6.20
N ILE A 188 -16.09 25.35 5.50
CA ILE A 188 -15.72 23.97 5.15
C ILE A 188 -14.27 23.72 5.53
N ARG A 189 -13.99 22.52 6.04
CA ARG A 189 -12.66 21.97 6.25
C ARG A 189 -12.62 20.56 5.71
N LEU A 190 -11.57 20.25 4.96
CA LEU A 190 -11.37 18.96 4.34
C LEU A 190 -9.90 18.55 4.36
N SER A 191 -9.66 17.26 4.17
CA SER A 191 -8.35 16.68 3.89
C SER A 191 -8.34 16.09 2.48
N ILE A 192 -7.20 16.21 1.79
CA ILE A 192 -6.93 15.46 0.55
C ILE A 192 -6.11 14.23 0.93
N ASP A 193 -6.72 13.06 0.80
CA ASP A 193 -6.14 11.78 1.22
C ASP A 193 -5.85 10.91 -0.02
N ASN A 194 -5.06 9.85 0.16
CA ASN A 194 -4.67 8.92 -0.91
C ASN A 194 -4.08 9.61 -2.14
N THR A 195 -3.27 10.64 -1.91
CA THR A 195 -2.45 11.25 -2.95
C THR A 195 -1.44 10.21 -3.44
N GLY A 196 -1.64 9.71 -4.66
CA GLY A 196 -0.71 8.81 -5.32
C GLY A 196 0.18 9.54 -6.32
N GLY A 197 1.19 8.84 -6.83
CA GLY A 197 2.07 9.31 -7.88
C GLY A 197 3.12 10.31 -7.38
N TYR A 198 3.35 11.35 -8.18
CA TYR A 198 4.42 12.31 -8.00
C TYR A 198 4.14 13.36 -6.92
N ALA A 199 2.87 13.61 -6.57
CA ALA A 199 2.47 14.96 -6.20
C ALA A 199 2.26 15.22 -4.70
N GLY A 200 3.01 16.18 -4.16
CA GLY A 200 2.54 16.96 -3.01
C GLY A 200 1.47 17.96 -3.48
N ILE A 201 0.41 18.22 -2.70
CA ILE A 201 -0.67 19.12 -3.14
C ILE A 201 -0.24 20.58 -2.94
N THR A 202 -0.23 21.36 -4.02
CA THR A 202 0.14 22.78 -3.96
C THR A 202 -1.06 23.70 -3.87
N SER A 203 -2.22 23.30 -4.40
CA SER A 203 -3.45 24.08 -4.25
C SER A 203 -4.72 23.23 -4.36
N VAL A 204 -5.75 23.69 -3.66
CA VAL A 204 -7.12 23.16 -3.74
C VAL A 204 -8.08 24.32 -3.95
N ALA A 205 -9.00 24.18 -4.88
CA ALA A 205 -10.09 25.13 -5.09
C ALA A 205 -11.44 24.41 -5.14
N VAL A 206 -12.51 25.09 -4.75
CA VAL A 206 -13.88 24.56 -4.75
C VAL A 206 -14.78 25.35 -5.69
N GLN A 207 -15.71 24.65 -6.33
CA GLN A 207 -16.79 25.23 -7.12
C GLN A 207 -18.11 24.66 -6.63
N GLY A 208 -19.14 25.50 -6.55
CA GLY A 208 -20.50 25.09 -6.18
C GLY A 208 -21.34 24.66 -7.36
N SER A 209 -22.59 24.31 -7.05
CA SER A 209 -23.58 23.81 -8.02
C SER A 209 -24.02 24.82 -9.08
N ASP A 210 -23.73 26.10 -8.88
CA ASP A 210 -23.98 27.16 -9.85
C ASP A 210 -22.95 27.20 -10.99
N GLY A 211 -21.87 26.43 -10.89
CA GLY A 211 -20.77 26.44 -11.87
C GLY A 211 -20.01 27.76 -11.90
N GLY A 212 -20.04 28.54 -10.81
CA GLY A 212 -19.36 29.83 -10.68
C GLY A 212 -17.83 29.76 -10.69
N ALA A 213 -17.15 30.83 -10.31
CA ALA A 213 -15.69 30.83 -10.26
C ALA A 213 -15.15 29.82 -9.22
N TRP A 214 -14.01 29.19 -9.53
CA TRP A 214 -13.24 28.38 -8.58
C TRP A 214 -12.74 29.26 -7.43
N GLN A 215 -13.08 28.88 -6.20
CA GLN A 215 -12.67 29.59 -4.99
C GLN A 215 -11.50 28.86 -4.34
N PRO A 216 -10.33 29.50 -4.17
CA PRO A 216 -9.18 28.85 -3.56
C PRO A 216 -9.43 28.56 -2.08
N LEU A 217 -9.07 27.36 -1.64
CA LEU A 217 -9.00 27.02 -0.22
C LEU A 217 -7.63 27.44 0.34
N THR A 218 -7.60 27.73 1.63
CA THR A 218 -6.35 27.97 2.38
C THR A 218 -5.84 26.65 2.93
N ASN A 219 -4.57 26.32 2.71
CA ASN A 219 -3.92 25.25 3.47
C ASN A 219 -3.72 25.74 4.91
N SER A 220 -4.39 25.11 5.85
CA SER A 220 -4.33 25.55 7.25
C SER A 220 -3.23 24.81 8.02
N TRP A 221 -3.05 23.51 7.75
CA TRP A 221 -1.93 22.71 8.21
C TRP A 221 -1.92 21.36 7.48
N GLY A 222 -0.74 20.79 7.21
CA GLY A 222 -0.61 19.44 6.64
C GLY A 222 -1.49 19.23 5.41
N ALA A 223 -2.28 18.16 5.41
CA ALA A 223 -3.27 17.84 4.37
C ALA A 223 -4.60 18.60 4.47
N THR A 224 -4.74 19.52 5.43
CA THR A 224 -6.01 20.18 5.73
C THR A 224 -6.18 21.51 5.00
N TRP A 225 -7.32 21.65 4.34
CA TRP A 225 -7.72 22.81 3.54
C TRP A 225 -9.04 23.38 4.02
N GLU A 226 -9.15 24.70 4.05
CA GLU A 226 -10.31 25.41 4.59
C GLU A 226 -10.81 26.54 3.69
N LEU A 227 -12.11 26.81 3.78
CA LEU A 227 -12.75 28.00 3.21
C LEU A 227 -13.82 28.51 4.19
N PRO A 228 -13.81 29.79 4.58
CA PRO A 228 -14.72 30.32 5.60
C PRO A 228 -16.17 30.49 5.12
N SER A 229 -16.38 30.59 3.80
CA SER A 229 -17.71 30.74 3.20
C SER A 229 -17.81 29.87 1.96
N ALA A 230 -18.31 28.65 2.13
CA ALA A 230 -18.44 27.64 1.10
C ALA A 230 -19.61 27.95 0.14
N PRO A 231 -19.49 27.59 -1.15
CA PRO A 231 -20.59 27.72 -2.08
C PRO A 231 -21.68 26.65 -1.83
N ALA A 232 -22.78 26.73 -2.58
CA ALA A 232 -23.86 25.76 -2.45
C ALA A 232 -23.44 24.38 -3.02
N PRO A 233 -23.78 23.26 -2.34
CA PRO A 233 -23.52 21.93 -2.87
C PRO A 233 -24.44 21.58 -4.07
N PRO A 234 -24.12 20.54 -4.87
CA PRO A 234 -22.89 19.73 -4.81
C PRO A 234 -21.60 20.54 -5.02
N LEU A 235 -20.54 20.16 -4.30
CA LEU A 235 -19.22 20.77 -4.42
C LEU A 235 -18.31 19.94 -5.33
N SER A 236 -17.66 20.64 -6.25
CA SER A 236 -16.56 20.13 -7.06
C SER A 236 -15.24 20.70 -6.54
N PHE A 237 -14.14 19.93 -6.67
CA PHE A 237 -12.81 20.35 -6.26
C PHE A 237 -11.83 20.29 -7.43
N LYS A 238 -10.95 21.28 -7.49
CA LYS A 238 -9.82 21.34 -8.40
C LYS A 238 -8.55 21.30 -7.58
N ILE A 239 -7.71 20.30 -7.83
CA ILE A 239 -6.56 19.93 -7.01
C ILE A 239 -5.34 19.94 -7.91
N VAL A 240 -4.28 20.63 -7.48
CA VAL A 240 -3.05 20.78 -8.26
C VAL A 240 -1.87 20.18 -7.49
N GLY A 241 -1.09 19.35 -8.17
CA GLY A 241 0.15 18.76 -7.65
C GLY A 241 1.36 19.69 -7.76
N ASP A 242 2.48 19.33 -7.13
CA ASP A 242 3.76 20.03 -7.28
C ASP A 242 4.46 19.74 -8.62
N ASP A 243 3.97 18.73 -9.36
CA ASP A 243 4.29 18.45 -10.76
C ASP A 243 3.49 19.32 -11.75
N GLY A 244 2.52 20.10 -11.26
CA GLY A 244 1.64 20.94 -12.05
C GLY A 244 0.47 20.20 -12.71
N GLU A 245 0.27 18.91 -12.45
CA GLU A 245 -0.92 18.21 -12.90
C GLU A 245 -2.16 18.74 -12.15
N GLU A 246 -3.26 18.94 -12.88
CA GLU A 246 -4.53 19.42 -12.35
C GLU A 246 -5.58 18.31 -12.45
N LEU A 247 -6.20 17.99 -11.32
CA LEU A 247 -7.27 17.01 -11.20
C LEU A 247 -8.57 17.71 -10.79
N THR A 248 -9.69 17.28 -11.35
CA THR A 248 -11.02 17.81 -10.99
C THR A 248 -11.92 16.69 -10.47
N ALA A 249 -12.34 16.80 -9.22
CA ALA A 249 -13.32 15.95 -8.56
C ALA A 249 -14.71 16.62 -8.68
N VAL A 250 -15.58 16.11 -9.54
CA VAL A 250 -16.87 16.76 -9.86
C VAL A 250 -17.99 16.27 -8.94
N ASP A 251 -18.72 17.21 -8.34
CA ASP A 251 -19.94 17.00 -7.55
C ASP A 251 -19.83 15.93 -6.44
N VAL A 252 -18.66 15.86 -5.79
CA VAL A 252 -18.32 14.81 -4.84
C VAL A 252 -18.93 15.03 -3.46
N VAL A 253 -19.16 16.29 -3.04
CA VAL A 253 -19.81 16.61 -1.75
C VAL A 253 -21.22 17.16 -1.99
N LYS A 254 -22.23 16.30 -1.85
CA LYS A 254 -23.63 16.61 -2.27
C LYS A 254 -24.50 17.29 -1.21
N GLN A 255 -24.12 17.21 0.05
CA GLN A 255 -24.89 17.75 1.16
C GLN A 255 -23.95 18.28 2.24
N PRO A 256 -24.40 19.26 3.05
CA PRO A 256 -23.73 19.59 4.29
C PRO A 256 -23.58 18.33 5.15
N GLY A 257 -22.41 18.17 5.74
CA GLY A 257 -22.06 16.95 6.45
C GLY A 257 -20.60 16.98 6.85
N GLY A 258 -20.34 16.62 8.09
CA GLY A 258 -19.10 16.91 8.77
C GLY A 258 -19.31 16.69 10.26
N ILE A 259 -18.29 16.24 10.93
CA ILE A 259 -18.39 15.38 12.11
C ILE A 259 -18.58 16.20 13.38
N SER A 260 -19.38 15.71 14.33
CA SER A 260 -19.22 16.08 15.73
C SER A 260 -17.96 15.40 16.29
N GLY A 261 -16.85 16.12 16.45
CA GLY A 261 -15.63 15.56 17.08
C GLY A 261 -14.28 16.13 16.64
N GLY A 262 -14.23 17.02 15.64
CA GLY A 262 -12.97 17.61 15.17
C GLY A 262 -12.14 16.65 14.32
N VAL A 263 -10.82 16.87 14.27
CA VAL A 263 -9.89 16.15 13.36
C VAL A 263 -9.78 14.65 13.64
N ASP A 264 -10.16 14.23 14.84
CA ASP A 264 -10.12 12.84 15.34
C ASP A 264 -11.47 12.11 15.20
N GLY A 265 -12.52 12.76 14.69
CA GLY A 265 -13.84 12.16 14.52
C GLY A 265 -13.96 11.30 13.25
N PRO A 266 -15.06 10.52 13.09
CA PRO A 266 -15.39 9.79 11.86
C PRO A 266 -15.73 10.70 10.65
N ARG A 267 -14.83 10.81 9.66
CA ARG A 267 -14.92 11.71 8.48
C ARG A 267 -15.95 11.27 7.45
N ALA A 268 -16.56 12.26 6.78
CA ALA A 268 -17.34 12.00 5.57
C ALA A 268 -16.39 12.00 4.38
N THR A 269 -15.99 10.81 3.95
CA THR A 269 -15.02 10.64 2.87
C THR A 269 -15.71 10.38 1.54
N PHE A 270 -15.32 11.14 0.52
CA PHE A 270 -15.85 11.03 -0.83
C PHE A 270 -14.72 10.72 -1.80
N SER A 271 -14.87 9.67 -2.61
CA SER A 271 -13.92 9.38 -3.69
C SER A 271 -13.93 10.52 -4.69
N ALA A 272 -12.75 11.04 -5.03
CA ALA A 272 -12.58 12.01 -6.10
C ALA A 272 -12.77 11.37 -7.48
N ASN A 273 -12.68 10.02 -7.58
CA ASN A 273 -12.61 9.24 -8.82
C ASN A 273 -11.54 9.75 -9.81
N VAL A 274 -10.50 10.36 -9.25
CA VAL A 274 -9.34 10.90 -9.95
C VAL A 274 -8.09 10.54 -9.15
N GLN A 275 -6.96 10.35 -9.83
CA GLN A 275 -5.66 10.09 -9.23
C GLN A 275 -4.60 10.75 -10.12
N PHE A 276 -3.51 11.23 -9.52
CA PHE A 276 -2.40 11.78 -10.31
C PHE A 276 -1.82 10.70 -11.22
N SER A 277 -1.39 11.11 -12.40
CA SER A 277 -0.84 10.21 -13.39
C SER A 277 0.44 9.59 -12.83
N ILE A 278 0.42 8.28 -12.62
CA ILE A 278 1.65 7.54 -12.38
C ILE A 278 2.43 7.55 -13.69
N THR A 279 3.61 8.16 -13.67
CA THR A 279 4.33 8.47 -14.91
C THR A 279 5.01 7.23 -15.52
N ASP A 280 4.97 6.10 -14.83
CA ASP A 280 5.38 4.79 -15.33
C ASP A 280 4.15 3.91 -15.66
N PRO A 281 3.94 3.54 -16.94
CA PRO A 281 2.86 2.64 -17.36
C PRO A 281 2.90 1.25 -16.70
N ALA A 282 4.06 0.79 -16.21
CA ALA A 282 4.18 -0.47 -15.50
C ALA A 282 3.52 -0.43 -14.10
N TYR A 283 3.33 0.76 -13.54
CA TYR A 283 2.65 0.97 -12.26
C TYR A 283 1.11 1.02 -12.37
N GLY A 284 0.55 1.41 -13.51
CA GLY A 284 -0.91 1.42 -13.72
C GLY A 284 -1.55 0.02 -13.78
N ALA A 285 -0.73 -1.03 -13.73
CA ALA A 285 -1.14 -2.44 -13.66
C ALA A 285 -0.94 -3.06 -12.27
N VAL A 286 -0.63 -2.24 -11.26
CA VAL A 286 -0.52 -2.67 -9.87
C VAL A 286 -1.94 -2.96 -9.38
N THR A 287 -2.36 -4.23 -9.47
CA THR A 287 -3.33 -4.73 -8.49
C THR A 287 -2.66 -4.61 -7.13
N ALA A 288 -3.45 -4.28 -6.10
CA ALA A 288 -2.98 -4.46 -4.72
C ALA A 288 -2.26 -5.81 -4.66
N PHE A 289 -1.05 -5.81 -4.14
CA PHE A 289 -0.17 -6.96 -4.14
C PHE A 289 -0.93 -8.18 -3.55
N ASP A 290 -1.26 -9.16 -4.40
CA ASP A 290 -2.04 -10.37 -4.00
C ASP A 290 -1.13 -11.52 -3.50
N GLY A 291 0.13 -11.22 -3.19
CA GLY A 291 1.07 -12.19 -2.61
C GLY A 291 1.09 -12.14 -1.07
N PRO A 292 1.66 -13.16 -0.41
CA PRO A 292 1.76 -13.23 1.06
C PRO A 292 2.80 -12.27 1.68
N SER A 293 3.41 -11.38 0.90
CA SER A 293 4.47 -10.47 1.35
C SER A 293 3.98 -9.03 1.51
N ASP A 294 4.64 -8.32 2.42
CA ASP A 294 4.35 -6.94 2.81
C ASP A 294 4.42 -5.97 1.61
N PRO A 295 3.34 -5.22 1.28
CA PRO A 295 3.28 -4.38 0.09
C PRO A 295 4.20 -3.15 0.15
N MET A 296 4.78 -2.86 1.33
CA MET A 296 5.67 -1.72 1.54
C MET A 296 7.13 -2.15 1.74
N LEU A 297 7.43 -3.45 1.64
CA LEU A 297 8.79 -3.98 1.62
C LEU A 297 9.33 -4.05 0.18
N ILE A 298 10.53 -3.54 -0.03
CA ILE A 298 11.21 -3.49 -1.32
C ILE A 298 12.50 -4.31 -1.22
N THR A 299 12.63 -5.29 -2.10
CA THR A 299 13.76 -6.21 -2.22
C THR A 299 14.56 -5.92 -3.50
N SER A 300 15.75 -6.50 -3.66
CA SER A 300 16.59 -6.24 -4.84
C SER A 300 16.03 -6.76 -6.17
N ASP A 301 15.04 -7.65 -6.14
CA ASP A 301 14.27 -8.11 -7.30
C ASP A 301 13.03 -7.25 -7.57
N THR A 302 12.72 -6.27 -6.71
CA THR A 302 11.67 -5.28 -6.97
C THR A 302 12.12 -4.36 -8.11
N PRO A 303 11.34 -4.23 -9.21
CA PRO A 303 11.73 -3.37 -10.33
C PRO A 303 11.97 -1.92 -9.88
N GLY A 304 13.05 -1.28 -10.35
CA GLY A 304 13.41 0.10 -9.98
C GLY A 304 14.05 0.28 -8.60
N ALA A 305 14.11 -0.77 -7.77
CA ALA A 305 14.74 -0.72 -6.44
C ALA A 305 16.23 -0.32 -6.51
N ASN A 306 16.92 -0.73 -7.58
CA ASN A 306 18.35 -0.51 -7.79
C ASN A 306 18.63 0.51 -8.92
N ASP A 307 17.73 1.45 -9.20
CA ASP A 307 17.99 2.48 -10.21
C ASP A 307 19.26 3.26 -9.81
N ASN A 308 20.34 2.78 -10.42
CA ASN A 308 21.71 3.19 -10.22
C ASN A 308 21.86 4.55 -10.87
N SER A 309 21.71 5.62 -10.08
CA SER A 309 22.49 6.83 -10.30
C SER A 309 23.94 6.55 -9.88
N VAL A 310 24.62 5.65 -10.61
CA VAL A 310 26.08 5.65 -10.62
C VAL A 310 26.46 6.92 -11.36
N ALA A 311 26.89 7.93 -10.59
CA ALA A 311 27.57 9.09 -11.14
C ALA A 311 28.66 8.60 -12.12
N PRO A 312 28.79 9.15 -13.34
CA PRO A 312 29.84 8.73 -14.25
C PRO A 312 31.19 9.01 -13.60
N ALA A 313 31.87 7.94 -13.19
CA ALA A 313 33.27 8.01 -12.82
C ALA A 313 34.06 8.53 -14.02
N THR A 314 34.68 9.68 -13.85
CA THR A 314 35.71 10.23 -14.73
C THR A 314 36.72 9.14 -15.12
N PRO A 315 36.94 8.86 -16.42
CA PRO A 315 37.92 7.87 -16.82
C PRO A 315 39.32 8.49 -16.71
N SER A 316 40.03 8.16 -15.64
CA SER A 316 41.48 8.31 -15.58
C SER A 316 42.10 7.14 -16.35
N GLY A 317 42.83 7.47 -17.43
CA GLY A 317 43.43 6.50 -18.32
C GLY A 317 44.49 5.63 -17.65
N GLY A 318 44.52 4.36 -18.04
CA GLY A 318 45.55 3.40 -17.65
C GLY A 318 45.39 2.11 -18.45
N SER A 319 46.11 2.03 -19.57
CA SER A 319 46.13 0.88 -20.48
C SER A 319 46.91 -0.30 -19.89
N SER A 320 46.32 -1.51 -19.92
CA SER A 320 47.06 -2.79 -20.03
C SER A 320 46.13 -3.93 -20.48
N PRO A 321 46.59 -4.87 -21.33
CA PRO A 321 45.75 -5.81 -22.06
C PRO A 321 45.46 -7.13 -21.29
N PRO A 322 44.45 -7.92 -21.73
CA PRO A 322 44.00 -9.12 -21.02
C PRO A 322 44.78 -10.39 -21.44
N PRO A 323 44.86 -11.43 -20.59
CA PRO A 323 45.19 -12.77 -21.04
C PRO A 323 43.93 -13.60 -21.34
N SER A 324 44.03 -14.41 -22.39
CA SER A 324 43.04 -15.36 -22.92
C SER A 324 42.78 -16.60 -22.04
N PRO A 325 41.68 -17.35 -22.27
CA PRO A 325 41.16 -18.40 -21.39
C PRO A 325 41.48 -19.83 -21.88
N SER A 326 41.41 -20.83 -20.98
CA SER A 326 41.20 -22.29 -21.24
C SER A 326 41.18 -23.09 -19.90
N PRO A 327 40.73 -24.37 -19.82
CA PRO A 327 39.32 -24.76 -19.70
C PRO A 327 39.05 -25.87 -18.62
N GLY A 328 37.77 -26.25 -18.44
CA GLY A 328 37.32 -27.44 -17.68
C GLY A 328 37.06 -27.18 -16.19
N SER A 329 36.03 -27.70 -15.54
CA SER A 329 35.37 -28.98 -15.77
C SER A 329 33.93 -29.04 -15.21
N GLU A 330 33.23 -30.04 -15.72
CA GLU A 330 31.85 -30.48 -15.57
C GLU A 330 31.36 -30.84 -14.15
N SER A 331 30.01 -30.93 -14.06
CA SER A 331 29.23 -31.90 -13.24
C SER A 331 28.97 -31.49 -11.77
N SER A 332 27.79 -31.63 -11.16
CA SER A 332 26.52 -32.28 -11.51
C SER A 332 25.46 -31.84 -10.50
N SER A 333 24.22 -31.65 -10.97
CA SER A 333 23.02 -31.43 -10.14
C SER A 333 22.48 -32.76 -9.57
N PRO A 334 21.89 -32.78 -8.36
CA PRO A 334 20.95 -33.83 -7.96
C PRO A 334 19.48 -33.44 -8.21
N PRO A 335 18.57 -34.43 -8.32
CA PRO A 335 17.23 -34.26 -8.90
C PRO A 335 16.16 -33.82 -7.89
N SER A 336 15.16 -33.11 -8.41
CA SER A 336 13.85 -32.93 -7.77
C SER A 336 13.08 -34.25 -7.69
N PRO A 337 12.29 -34.50 -6.64
CA PRO A 337 11.24 -35.51 -6.70
C PRO A 337 9.95 -34.92 -7.28
N ALA A 338 9.33 -35.69 -8.16
CA ALA A 338 8.02 -35.45 -8.74
C ALA A 338 6.90 -36.03 -7.86
N GLY A 339 5.74 -35.37 -7.90
CA GLY A 339 4.44 -36.04 -7.99
C GLY A 339 3.76 -36.46 -6.68
N GLY A 340 2.65 -35.79 -6.37
CA GLY A 340 1.68 -36.25 -5.36
C GLY A 340 0.39 -35.44 -5.39
N SER A 341 -0.41 -35.62 -6.44
CA SER A 341 -1.79 -35.13 -6.49
C SER A 341 -2.71 -36.27 -6.04
N SER A 342 -3.35 -36.15 -4.86
CA SER A 342 -4.64 -36.80 -4.57
C SER A 342 -5.22 -36.42 -3.20
N SER A 343 -6.55 -36.23 -3.24
CA SER A 343 -7.56 -36.37 -2.17
C SER A 343 -7.75 -35.20 -1.19
N GLY A 344 -8.96 -34.65 -1.22
CA GLY A 344 -9.45 -33.61 -0.31
C GLY A 344 -9.57 -34.14 1.11
N GLY A 345 -8.51 -33.95 1.89
CA GLY A 345 -8.52 -33.98 3.34
C GLY A 345 -8.50 -32.56 3.90
N CYS A 346 -8.98 -32.41 5.13
CA CYS A 346 -9.01 -31.16 5.87
C CYS A 346 -7.95 -31.25 6.99
N PRO A 347 -6.65 -31.06 6.72
CA PRO A 347 -5.61 -31.16 7.74
C PRO A 347 -5.50 -29.89 8.58
N ASP A 348 -4.99 -30.00 9.80
CA ASP A 348 -4.59 -28.83 10.58
C ASP A 348 -3.45 -28.08 9.89
N GLN A 349 -3.70 -26.81 9.58
CA GLN A 349 -2.67 -25.86 9.19
C GLN A 349 -2.22 -25.07 10.42
N PRO A 350 -0.89 -24.97 10.68
CA PRO A 350 -0.37 -24.18 11.80
C PRO A 350 -0.60 -22.69 11.58
N THR A 351 -0.72 -21.94 12.67
CA THR A 351 -0.94 -20.49 12.64
C THR A 351 0.37 -19.73 12.38
N PRO A 352 0.32 -18.56 11.71
CA PRO A 352 1.52 -17.78 11.34
C PRO A 352 2.35 -17.23 12.52
N ASP A 353 1.80 -17.28 13.74
CA ASP A 353 2.46 -16.91 14.99
C ASP A 353 3.41 -18.01 15.52
N GLY A 354 3.59 -19.11 14.77
CA GLY A 354 4.54 -20.17 15.10
C GLY A 354 4.07 -21.14 16.19
N HIS A 355 2.83 -21.02 16.67
CA HIS A 355 2.25 -21.88 17.69
C HIS A 355 1.51 -23.09 17.09
N SER A 356 1.47 -24.19 17.83
CA SER A 356 0.77 -25.40 17.38
C SER A 356 -0.75 -25.27 17.54
N CYS A 357 -1.51 -25.98 16.72
CA CYS A 357 -2.97 -25.94 16.82
C CYS A 357 -3.51 -26.41 18.16
N GLN A 358 -2.82 -27.34 18.84
CA GLN A 358 -3.17 -27.76 20.18
C GLN A 358 -3.01 -26.62 21.19
N GLN A 359 -1.91 -25.85 21.10
CA GLN A 359 -1.71 -24.67 21.94
C GLN A 359 -2.80 -23.61 21.71
N GLN A 360 -3.18 -23.36 20.45
CA GLN A 360 -4.25 -22.42 20.13
C GLN A 360 -5.61 -22.85 20.69
N LYS A 361 -5.90 -24.15 20.69
CA LYS A 361 -7.11 -24.71 21.30
C LYS A 361 -7.11 -24.57 22.81
N ASP A 362 -5.99 -24.87 23.45
CA ASP A 362 -5.85 -24.74 24.91
C ASP A 362 -6.01 -23.28 25.37
N TRP A 363 -5.70 -22.32 24.49
CA TRP A 363 -5.94 -20.88 24.69
C TRP A 363 -7.34 -20.40 24.29
N GLY A 364 -8.25 -21.32 23.91
CA GLY A 364 -9.63 -21.00 23.57
C GLY A 364 -9.80 -20.22 22.26
N LYS A 365 -8.80 -20.22 21.36
CA LYS A 365 -8.82 -19.40 20.15
C LYS A 365 -9.58 -20.02 18.97
N CYS A 366 -10.11 -21.22 19.11
CA CYS A 366 -10.85 -21.91 18.04
C CYS A 366 -12.05 -21.12 17.48
N GLU A 367 -12.62 -20.22 18.27
CA GLU A 367 -13.76 -19.41 17.85
C GLU A 367 -13.37 -18.07 17.21
N GLN A 368 -12.08 -17.72 17.19
CA GLN A 368 -11.58 -16.45 16.67
C GLN A 368 -11.61 -16.42 15.14
N ASP A 369 -11.93 -15.25 14.58
CA ASP A 369 -12.08 -15.06 13.13
C ASP A 369 -10.78 -15.41 12.37
N PHE A 370 -9.62 -15.15 12.97
CA PHE A 370 -8.34 -15.48 12.35
C PHE A 370 -8.11 -16.99 12.18
N ILE A 371 -8.71 -17.85 13.02
CA ILE A 371 -8.66 -19.31 12.91
C ILE A 371 -9.72 -19.79 11.91
N LYS A 372 -10.96 -19.28 12.02
CA LYS A 372 -12.11 -19.72 11.21
C LYS A 372 -12.07 -19.28 9.75
N VAL A 373 -11.77 -18.01 9.51
CA VAL A 373 -11.83 -17.40 8.16
C VAL A 373 -10.66 -17.88 7.30
N ASN A 374 -9.51 -18.13 7.92
CA ASN A 374 -8.28 -18.51 7.21
C ASN A 374 -8.04 -20.03 7.18
N GLY A 375 -8.92 -20.82 7.79
CA GLY A 375 -8.85 -22.28 7.76
C GLY A 375 -7.66 -22.88 8.50
N TYR A 376 -7.24 -22.26 9.62
CA TYR A 376 -6.22 -22.83 10.50
C TYR A 376 -6.84 -23.79 11.52
N CYS A 377 -6.06 -24.77 11.96
CA CYS A 377 -6.42 -25.65 13.08
C CYS A 377 -7.80 -26.32 12.96
N GLN A 378 -8.23 -26.64 11.74
CA GLN A 378 -9.58 -27.09 11.43
C GLN A 378 -9.95 -28.44 12.07
N VAL A 379 -9.01 -29.38 12.20
CA VAL A 379 -9.24 -30.66 12.89
C VAL A 379 -9.17 -30.47 14.39
N THR A 380 -8.15 -29.77 14.89
CA THR A 380 -7.95 -29.53 16.31
C THR A 380 -9.13 -28.75 16.92
N CYS A 381 -9.67 -27.78 16.19
CA CYS A 381 -10.84 -26.97 16.56
C CYS A 381 -12.19 -27.60 16.17
N GLY A 382 -12.21 -28.82 15.64
CA GLY A 382 -13.43 -29.57 15.37
C GLY A 382 -14.30 -29.00 14.23
N VAL A 383 -13.71 -28.21 13.35
CA VAL A 383 -14.36 -27.62 12.16
C VAL A 383 -14.61 -28.69 11.10
N CYS A 384 -13.78 -29.72 11.04
CA CYS A 384 -13.93 -30.85 10.14
C CYS A 384 -13.38 -32.14 10.77
N ASP A 385 -14.02 -33.27 10.46
CA ASP A 385 -13.51 -34.59 10.82
C ASP A 385 -12.72 -35.18 9.64
N ASN A 386 -11.53 -35.73 9.93
CA ASN A 386 -10.82 -36.58 8.99
C ASN A 386 -11.60 -37.89 8.87
N GLY A 387 -12.53 -37.93 7.91
CA GLY A 387 -13.60 -38.91 7.83
C GLY A 387 -13.14 -40.37 7.92
N GLY A 388 -13.68 -41.05 8.93
CA GLY A 388 -13.59 -42.49 9.12
C GLY A 388 -14.66 -43.03 10.09
N GLY A 389 -15.95 -42.86 9.76
CA GLY A 389 -17.00 -43.80 10.20
C GLY A 389 -18.10 -43.31 11.16
N SER A 390 -19.31 -43.20 10.60
CA SER A 390 -20.64 -43.62 11.13
C SER A 390 -21.28 -43.00 12.40
N SER A 391 -22.43 -42.36 12.12
CA SER A 391 -23.76 -42.55 12.74
C SER A 391 -24.33 -41.54 13.77
N ASN A 392 -25.56 -41.12 13.42
CA ASN A 392 -26.72 -40.73 14.24
C ASN A 392 -26.74 -39.40 15.03
N GLY A 393 -27.63 -38.50 14.59
CA GLY A 393 -28.84 -38.19 15.37
C GLY A 393 -28.98 -36.79 16.00
N SER A 394 -30.02 -36.08 15.53
CA SER A 394 -30.97 -35.28 16.34
C SER A 394 -30.72 -33.78 16.62
N SER A 395 -31.52 -32.98 15.90
CA SER A 395 -32.27 -31.76 16.28
C SER A 395 -32.16 -31.16 17.69
N LYS A 396 -32.06 -29.81 17.76
CA LYS A 396 -33.09 -28.90 18.33
C LYS A 396 -32.67 -27.43 18.19
N GLY A 397 -33.63 -26.55 17.87
CA GLY A 397 -33.42 -25.12 17.66
C GLY A 397 -33.80 -24.22 18.85
N SER A 398 -34.02 -22.94 18.50
CA SER A 398 -34.51 -21.75 19.23
C SER A 398 -33.42 -20.65 19.22
N GLY A 399 -33.61 -19.39 18.81
CA GLY A 399 -34.80 -18.58 18.56
C GLY A 399 -34.72 -17.28 19.38
N ALA A 400 -34.36 -16.16 18.76
CA ALA A 400 -34.59 -14.73 19.14
C ALA A 400 -33.61 -13.87 18.29
N GLY A 401 -33.93 -12.80 17.57
CA GLY A 401 -35.05 -11.86 17.66
C GLY A 401 -34.48 -10.48 18.03
N SER A 402 -34.00 -9.69 17.06
CA SER A 402 -33.93 -8.22 17.20
C SER A 402 -33.76 -7.51 15.85
N SER A 403 -34.59 -6.49 15.68
CA SER A 403 -34.78 -5.64 14.51
C SER A 403 -33.70 -4.56 14.38
N GLY A 404 -33.04 -4.49 13.21
CA GLY A 404 -32.19 -3.37 12.79
C GLY A 404 -32.57 -2.93 11.38
N GLY A 405 -32.92 -1.64 11.24
CA GLY A 405 -33.36 -1.05 9.97
C GLY A 405 -32.27 -1.13 8.90
N LYS A 406 -32.64 -1.63 7.72
CA LYS A 406 -31.77 -1.66 6.53
C LYS A 406 -31.71 -0.26 5.92
N VAL A 407 -30.52 0.36 5.94
CA VAL A 407 -30.19 1.46 5.03
C VAL A 407 -29.91 0.83 3.67
N GLN A 408 -30.68 1.20 2.65
CA GLN A 408 -30.50 0.75 1.27
C GLN A 408 -29.22 1.35 0.69
N ALA A 409 -28.28 0.50 0.27
CA ALA A 409 -27.19 0.88 -0.61
C ALA A 409 -27.78 1.31 -1.97
N TYR A 410 -27.51 2.55 -2.38
CA TYR A 410 -27.90 3.08 -3.69
C TYR A 410 -26.94 2.55 -4.76
N SER A 411 -27.47 1.77 -5.70
CA SER A 411 -26.80 1.35 -6.93
C SER A 411 -26.80 2.51 -7.93
N GLY A 412 -25.64 3.15 -8.11
CA GLY A 412 -25.45 4.20 -9.10
C GLY A 412 -25.57 3.68 -10.55
N PRO A 413 -25.91 4.54 -11.53
CA PRO A 413 -26.12 4.13 -12.91
C PRO A 413 -24.81 3.79 -13.63
N SER A 414 -24.81 2.61 -14.26
CA SER A 414 -23.81 2.12 -15.19
C SER A 414 -23.81 2.96 -16.48
N GLY A 415 -22.80 3.82 -16.64
CA GLY A 415 -22.68 4.66 -17.84
C GLY A 415 -21.46 5.57 -17.84
N GLY A 416 -20.25 5.02 -17.76
CA GLY A 416 -19.02 5.79 -17.92
C GLY A 416 -18.85 6.31 -19.35
N ARG A 417 -18.96 7.63 -19.55
CA ARG A 417 -18.40 8.30 -20.73
C ARG A 417 -16.96 8.67 -20.42
N LYS A 418 -16.01 8.09 -21.16
CA LYS A 418 -14.60 8.52 -21.20
C LYS A 418 -14.55 10.00 -21.61
N LEU A 419 -14.00 10.86 -20.76
CA LEU A 419 -13.71 12.26 -21.11
C LEU A 419 -12.24 12.41 -21.51
N LEU A 420 -12.04 13.21 -22.56
CA LEU A 420 -10.80 13.42 -23.29
C LEU A 420 -9.84 14.33 -22.52
N ARG A 421 -8.58 13.88 -22.41
CA ARG A 421 -7.43 14.69 -21.99
C ARG A 421 -7.25 15.87 -22.97
N ARG A 422 -7.23 17.10 -22.47
CA ARG A 422 -6.66 18.24 -23.20
C ARG A 422 -5.28 18.52 -22.59
N ARG A 423 -4.22 18.15 -23.31
CA ARG A 423 -2.91 18.77 -23.11
C ARG A 423 -3.01 20.19 -23.65
N LEU A 424 -2.64 21.18 -22.85
CA LEU A 424 -2.18 22.47 -23.35
C LEU A 424 -0.66 22.49 -23.28
#